data_AF-A0A2E4HQ60-F1
#
_entry.id   AF-A0A2E4HQ60-F1
#
_cell.length_a   1.000
_cell.length_b   1.000
_cell.length_c   1.000
_cell.angle_alpha   90.00
_cell.angle_beta   90.00
_cell.angle_gamma   90.00
#
_symmetry.space_group_name_H-M   'P 1'
#
loop_
_entity.id
_entity.type
_entity.pdbx_description
1 polymer ?
#
loop_
_entity_poly.entity_id
_entity_poly.type
_entity_poly.pdbx_seq_one_letter_code
_entity_poly.pdbx_strand_id
1 'polypeptide(L)'
;MFQECDKAFDKKNVEYFINLLQQDESISVRTRAVCILADIGNEAVIPVLSEILKNDKTSLVRHEAAFTLGQLGYVESVPALIDAMLSDSNNVVRHESAVALGSIGDQSARNALIDATNDNDTLVVHSAFSSLLNLDHLQLNLKIKSQRN
;
A
#
# COMPACT_ATOMS: atom_id res chain seq x y z
N MET A 1 18.77 -7.71 19.39
CA MET A 1 17.82 -6.80 18.69
C MET A 1 18.51 -5.97 17.61
N PHE A 2 19.16 -4.82 17.88
CA PHE A 2 19.72 -3.96 16.81
C PHE A 2 20.72 -4.68 15.87
N GLN A 3 21.72 -5.39 16.41
CA GLN A 3 22.68 -6.15 15.60
C GLN A 3 22.05 -7.31 14.82
N GLU A 4 20.88 -7.80 15.22
CA GLU A 4 20.16 -8.87 14.52
C GLU A 4 19.29 -8.28 13.40
N CYS A 5 18.64 -7.15 13.65
CA CYS A 5 17.93 -6.38 12.63
C CYS A 5 18.86 -5.96 11.49
N ASP A 6 20.05 -5.42 11.81
CA ASP A 6 21.01 -4.98 10.79
C ASP A 6 21.50 -6.16 9.93
N LYS A 7 21.84 -7.29 10.57
CA LYS A 7 22.22 -8.52 9.86
C LYS A 7 21.07 -9.09 9.03
N ALA A 8 19.84 -9.00 9.50
CA ALA A 8 18.67 -9.45 8.76
C ALA A 8 18.39 -8.54 7.56
N PHE A 9 18.59 -7.23 7.72
CA PHE A 9 18.47 -6.23 6.65
C PHE A 9 19.52 -6.46 5.55
N ASP A 10 20.79 -6.59 5.92
CA ASP A 10 21.90 -6.85 4.99
C ASP A 10 21.68 -8.13 4.17
N LYS A 11 21.05 -9.14 4.79
CA LYS A 11 20.71 -10.42 4.15
C LYS A 11 19.39 -10.40 3.40
N LYS A 12 18.66 -9.28 3.40
CA LYS A 12 17.29 -9.17 2.87
C LYS A 12 16.38 -10.29 3.40
N ASN A 13 16.49 -10.60 4.69
CA ASN A 13 15.74 -11.67 5.32
C ASN A 13 14.28 -11.25 5.56
N VAL A 14 13.47 -11.42 4.52
CA VAL A 14 12.04 -11.11 4.52
C VAL A 14 11.29 -11.82 5.65
N GLU A 15 11.59 -13.10 5.88
CA GLU A 15 10.90 -13.90 6.91
C GLU A 15 11.12 -13.37 8.33
N TYR A 16 12.32 -12.84 8.62
CA TYR A 16 12.60 -12.21 9.91
C TYR A 16 11.68 -11.00 10.17
N PHE A 17 11.53 -10.12 9.18
CA PHE A 17 10.71 -8.92 9.32
C PHE A 17 9.21 -9.23 9.31
N ILE A 18 8.78 -10.26 8.57
CA ILE A 18 7.40 -10.78 8.65
C ILE A 18 7.08 -11.28 10.06
N ASN A 19 8.01 -12.02 10.69
CA ASN A 19 7.81 -12.49 12.06
C ASN A 19 7.70 -11.34 13.06
N LEU A 20 8.52 -10.28 12.92
CA LEU A 20 8.40 -9.08 13.75
C LEU A 20 7.04 -8.39 13.57
N LEU A 21 6.50 -8.36 12.36
CA LEU A 21 5.18 -7.80 12.10
C LEU A 21 4.05 -8.57 12.77
N GLN A 22 4.13 -9.88 12.82
CA GLN A 22 3.04 -10.71 13.34
C GLN A 22 3.11 -10.90 14.85
N GLN A 23 4.31 -10.98 15.41
CA GLN A 23 4.53 -11.44 16.78
C GLN A 23 4.91 -10.33 17.76
N ASP A 24 5.45 -9.20 17.29
CA ASP A 24 5.91 -8.14 18.19
C ASP A 24 4.75 -7.26 18.67
N GLU A 25 4.64 -7.07 19.99
CA GLU A 25 3.60 -6.23 20.58
C GLU A 25 3.82 -4.74 20.33
N SER A 26 5.08 -4.32 20.14
CA SER A 26 5.48 -2.93 19.95
C SER A 26 5.09 -2.43 18.56
N ILE A 27 4.16 -1.48 18.53
CA ILE A 27 3.74 -0.79 17.30
C ILE A 27 4.96 -0.20 16.57
N SER A 28 5.91 0.39 17.30
CA SER A 28 7.11 0.99 16.71
C SER A 28 8.00 -0.05 16.01
N VAL A 29 8.09 -1.27 16.55
CA VAL A 29 8.84 -2.38 15.93
C VAL A 29 8.10 -2.87 14.69
N ARG A 30 6.78 -3.06 14.79
CA ARG A 30 5.95 -3.47 13.64
C ARG A 30 6.05 -2.46 12.50
N THR A 31 5.83 -1.17 12.76
CA THR A 31 5.96 -0.10 11.75
C THR A 31 7.35 -0.09 11.12
N ARG A 32 8.43 -0.23 11.90
CA ARG A 32 9.79 -0.29 11.35
C ARG A 32 9.99 -1.52 10.46
N ALA A 33 9.44 -2.67 10.83
CA ALA A 33 9.52 -3.87 10.02
C ALA A 33 8.79 -3.71 8.68
N VAL A 34 7.65 -2.99 8.65
CA VAL A 34 6.95 -2.63 7.41
C VAL A 34 7.87 -1.81 6.49
N CYS A 35 8.48 -0.73 7.00
CA CYS A 35 9.38 0.11 6.21
C CYS A 35 10.56 -0.69 5.62
N ILE A 36 11.14 -1.60 6.42
CA ILE A 36 12.26 -2.44 5.96
C ILE A 36 11.82 -3.37 4.82
N LEU A 37 10.61 -3.93 4.88
CA LEU A 37 10.10 -4.77 3.80
C LEU A 37 9.88 -3.95 2.51
N ALA A 38 9.50 -2.68 2.63
CA ALA A 38 9.46 -1.75 1.51
C ALA A 38 10.83 -1.61 0.86
N ASP A 39 11.87 -1.35 1.65
CA ASP A 39 13.25 -1.18 1.19
C ASP A 39 13.84 -2.44 0.55
N ILE A 40 13.43 -3.63 1.03
CA ILE A 40 13.85 -4.91 0.45
C ILE A 40 13.27 -5.09 -0.96
N GLY A 41 12.04 -4.61 -1.20
CA GLY A 41 11.46 -4.56 -2.54
C GLY A 41 11.11 -5.93 -3.15
N ASN A 42 10.54 -6.84 -2.35
CA ASN A 42 10.27 -8.23 -2.80
C ASN A 42 8.77 -8.51 -2.91
N GLU A 43 8.28 -8.83 -4.10
CA GLU A 43 6.88 -9.22 -4.37
C GLU A 43 6.33 -10.31 -3.42
N ALA A 44 7.20 -11.19 -2.89
CA ALA A 44 6.80 -12.22 -1.92
C ALA A 44 6.18 -11.66 -0.63
N VAL A 45 6.35 -10.36 -0.33
CA VAL A 45 5.75 -9.72 0.84
C VAL A 45 4.30 -9.31 0.64
N ILE A 46 3.81 -9.25 -0.60
CA ILE A 46 2.47 -8.75 -0.93
C ILE A 46 1.35 -9.49 -0.19
N PRO A 47 1.33 -10.84 -0.14
CA PRO A 47 0.28 -11.56 0.60
C PRO A 47 0.26 -11.21 2.09
N VAL A 48 1.44 -11.04 2.70
CA VAL A 48 1.56 -10.75 4.14
C VAL A 48 1.14 -9.31 4.43
N LEU A 49 1.59 -8.34 3.63
CA LEU A 49 1.18 -6.95 3.80
C LEU A 49 -0.32 -6.76 3.53
N SER A 50 -0.89 -7.50 2.58
CA SER A 50 -2.34 -7.51 2.32
C SER A 50 -3.13 -8.03 3.51
N GLU A 51 -2.65 -9.09 4.16
CA GLU A 51 -3.25 -9.64 5.37
C GLU A 51 -3.17 -8.66 6.56
N ILE A 52 -2.03 -7.98 6.72
CA ILE A 52 -1.83 -6.96 7.76
C ILE A 52 -2.76 -5.76 7.52
N LEU A 53 -2.83 -5.27 6.28
CA LEU A 53 -3.73 -4.20 5.88
C LEU A 53 -5.19 -4.54 6.18
N LYS A 54 -5.57 -5.82 6.11
CA LYS A 54 -6.94 -6.25 6.39
C LYS A 54 -7.22 -6.43 7.89
N ASN A 55 -6.27 -7.01 8.62
CA ASN A 55 -6.57 -7.64 9.90
C ASN A 55 -5.79 -7.08 11.11
N ASP A 56 -4.79 -6.20 10.94
CA ASP A 56 -4.08 -5.65 12.11
C ASP A 56 -5.03 -4.77 12.95
N LYS A 57 -5.02 -4.98 14.26
CA LYS A 57 -5.84 -4.22 15.22
C LYS A 57 -5.55 -2.72 15.23
N THR A 58 -4.40 -2.30 14.74
CA THR A 58 -3.86 -0.94 14.84
C THR A 58 -3.96 -0.26 13.49
N SER A 59 -4.75 0.82 13.41
CA SER A 59 -4.88 1.59 12.15
C SER A 59 -3.54 2.13 11.64
N LEU A 60 -2.60 2.47 12.53
CA LEU A 60 -1.26 2.90 12.12
C LEU A 60 -0.50 1.80 11.37
N VAL A 61 -0.59 0.54 11.82
CA VAL A 61 0.09 -0.57 11.14
C VAL A 61 -0.58 -0.88 9.81
N ARG A 62 -1.91 -0.82 9.74
CA ARG A 62 -2.65 -0.96 8.48
C ARG A 62 -2.32 0.14 7.48
N HIS A 63 -2.25 1.39 7.94
CA HIS A 63 -1.80 2.53 7.14
C HIS A 63 -0.41 2.29 6.54
N GLU A 64 0.56 1.88 7.36
CA GLU A 64 1.92 1.59 6.89
C GLU A 64 1.96 0.44 5.87
N ALA A 65 1.10 -0.57 6.06
CA ALA A 65 0.95 -1.65 5.08
C ALA A 65 0.42 -1.12 3.74
N ALA A 66 -0.63 -0.27 3.74
CA ALA A 66 -1.14 0.38 2.53
C ALA A 66 -0.07 1.22 1.83
N PHE A 67 0.63 2.08 2.58
CA PHE A 67 1.73 2.90 2.08
C PHE A 67 2.79 2.04 1.40
N THR A 68 3.21 0.96 2.07
CA THR A 68 4.27 0.06 1.56
C THR A 68 3.83 -0.67 0.30
N LEU A 69 2.60 -1.20 0.26
CA LEU A 69 2.05 -1.81 -0.95
C LEU A 69 2.06 -0.83 -2.13
N GLY A 70 1.73 0.44 -1.88
CA GLY A 70 1.82 1.52 -2.86
C GLY A 70 3.25 1.79 -3.34
N GLN A 71 4.22 1.84 -2.42
CA GLN A 71 5.65 2.03 -2.75
C GLN A 71 6.23 0.87 -3.58
N LEU A 72 5.84 -0.36 -3.26
CA LEU A 72 6.29 -1.54 -3.99
C LEU A 72 5.75 -1.59 -5.42
N GLY A 73 4.55 -1.04 -5.66
CA GLY A 73 4.03 -0.84 -7.01
C GLY A 73 3.51 -2.11 -7.71
N TYR A 74 3.41 -3.23 -7.00
CA TYR A 74 2.92 -4.49 -7.56
C TYR A 74 1.40 -4.48 -7.73
N VAL A 75 0.92 -4.84 -8.92
CA VAL A 75 -0.51 -4.86 -9.28
C VAL A 75 -1.30 -5.89 -8.45
N GLU A 76 -0.61 -6.91 -7.95
CA GLU A 76 -1.10 -7.94 -7.04
C GLU A 76 -1.64 -7.34 -5.73
N SER A 77 -1.22 -6.12 -5.37
CA SER A 77 -1.68 -5.40 -4.18
C SER A 77 -3.05 -4.74 -4.36
N VAL A 78 -3.47 -4.50 -5.61
CA VAL A 78 -4.65 -3.69 -5.94
C VAL A 78 -5.93 -4.21 -5.28
N PRO A 79 -6.24 -5.53 -5.27
CA PRO A 79 -7.46 -6.02 -4.63
C PRO A 79 -7.54 -5.70 -3.14
N ALA A 80 -6.42 -5.85 -2.41
CA ALA A 80 -6.37 -5.57 -0.97
C ALA A 80 -6.50 -4.07 -0.68
N LEU A 81 -5.87 -3.22 -1.50
CA LEU A 81 -5.96 -1.77 -1.38
C LEU A 81 -7.38 -1.26 -1.71
N ILE A 82 -8.06 -1.85 -2.69
CA ILE A 82 -9.48 -1.53 -2.97
C ILE A 82 -10.36 -1.88 -1.78
N ASP A 83 -10.21 -3.08 -1.20
CA ASP A 83 -10.98 -3.52 -0.04
C ASP A 83 -10.79 -2.55 1.13
N ALA A 84 -9.54 -2.20 1.46
CA ALA A 84 -9.23 -1.27 2.54
C ALA A 84 -9.75 0.14 2.26
N MET A 85 -9.58 0.66 1.04
CA MET A 85 -10.07 1.98 0.65
C MET A 85 -11.59 2.11 0.81
N LEU A 86 -12.35 1.06 0.55
CA LEU A 86 -13.81 1.10 0.58
C LEU A 86 -14.42 0.72 1.95
N SER A 87 -13.70 -0.04 2.77
CA SER A 87 -14.27 -0.69 3.95
C SER A 87 -13.55 -0.43 5.27
N ASP A 88 -12.32 0.12 5.27
CA ASP A 88 -11.62 0.34 6.54
C ASP A 88 -12.34 1.39 7.40
N SER A 89 -12.57 1.03 8.66
CA SER A 89 -13.14 1.91 9.69
C SER A 89 -12.40 3.24 9.87
N ASN A 90 -11.10 3.28 9.58
CA ASN A 90 -10.23 4.43 9.79
C ASN A 90 -10.00 5.19 8.48
N ASN A 91 -10.39 6.47 8.46
CA ASN A 91 -10.26 7.35 7.29
C ASN A 91 -8.81 7.50 6.78
N VAL A 92 -7.80 7.47 7.66
CA VAL A 92 -6.39 7.59 7.27
C VAL A 92 -5.92 6.34 6.51
N VAL A 93 -6.42 5.15 6.88
CA VAL A 93 -6.12 3.91 6.13
C VAL A 93 -6.81 3.93 4.77
N ARG A 94 -8.07 4.39 4.70
CA ARG A 94 -8.80 4.54 3.43
C ARG A 94 -8.10 5.53 2.50
N HIS A 95 -7.69 6.68 3.06
CA HIS A 95 -6.92 7.72 2.38
C HIS A 95 -5.64 7.18 1.77
N GLU A 96 -4.81 6.52 2.59
CA GLU A 96 -3.53 5.97 2.15
C GLU A 96 -3.71 4.88 1.09
N SER A 97 -4.76 4.06 1.24
CA SER A 97 -5.09 3.04 0.24
C SER A 97 -5.49 3.66 -1.11
N ALA A 98 -6.22 4.78 -1.12
CA ALA A 98 -6.50 5.53 -2.34
C ALA A 98 -5.24 6.11 -2.99
N VAL A 99 -4.31 6.64 -2.19
CA VAL A 99 -3.00 7.14 -2.66
C VAL A 99 -2.15 6.02 -3.26
N ALA A 100 -2.07 4.86 -2.59
CA ALA A 100 -1.34 3.69 -3.04
C ALA A 100 -1.87 3.17 -4.40
N LEU A 101 -3.20 3.10 -4.57
CA LEU A 101 -3.81 2.72 -5.85
C LEU A 101 -3.43 3.69 -6.99
N GLY A 102 -3.43 4.99 -6.71
CA GLY A 102 -2.97 5.99 -7.66
C GLY A 102 -1.49 5.82 -8.02
N SER A 103 -0.66 5.46 -7.04
CA SER A 103 0.79 5.26 -7.20
C SER A 103 1.11 4.03 -8.04
N ILE A 104 0.39 2.92 -7.81
CA ILE A 104 0.49 1.70 -8.63
C ILE A 104 0.06 1.98 -10.07
N GLY A 105 -0.97 2.80 -10.25
CA GLY A 105 -1.39 3.27 -11.58
C GLY A 105 -2.15 2.24 -12.41
N ASP A 106 -2.62 1.15 -11.80
CA ASP A 106 -3.40 0.12 -12.46
C ASP A 106 -4.85 0.56 -12.72
N GLN A 107 -5.32 0.38 -13.95
CA GLN A 107 -6.64 0.86 -14.37
C GLN A 107 -7.80 0.08 -13.76
N SER A 108 -7.57 -1.12 -13.23
CA SER A 108 -8.64 -1.90 -12.56
C SER A 108 -9.15 -1.21 -11.29
N ALA A 109 -8.35 -0.32 -10.68
CA ALA A 109 -8.73 0.47 -9.51
C ALA A 109 -9.69 1.62 -9.81
N ARG A 110 -9.88 1.99 -11.08
CA ARG A 110 -10.61 3.21 -11.48
C ARG A 110 -12.01 3.30 -10.91
N ASN A 111 -12.82 2.25 -11.02
CA ASN A 111 -14.20 2.28 -10.58
C ASN A 111 -14.30 2.43 -9.05
N ALA A 112 -13.45 1.71 -8.31
CA ALA A 112 -13.38 1.84 -6.86
C ALA A 112 -12.94 3.25 -6.43
N LEU A 113 -11.99 3.86 -7.15
CA LEU A 113 -11.58 5.24 -6.91
C LEU A 113 -12.72 6.23 -7.20
N ILE A 114 -13.55 6.00 -8.22
CA ILE A 114 -14.77 6.80 -8.46
C ILE A 114 -15.72 6.68 -7.27
N ASP A 115 -15.95 5.47 -6.77
CA ASP A 115 -16.82 5.26 -5.61
C ASP A 115 -16.29 6.02 -4.38
N ALA A 116 -14.98 5.99 -4.14
CA ALA A 116 -14.31 6.70 -3.05
C ALA A 116 -14.40 8.25 -3.16
N THR A 117 -14.76 8.82 -4.32
CA THR A 117 -15.06 10.26 -4.40
C THR A 117 -16.35 10.66 -3.67
N ASN A 118 -17.16 9.69 -3.26
CA ASN A 118 -18.36 9.87 -2.45
C ASN A 118 -18.14 9.48 -0.97
N ASP A 119 -16.89 9.25 -0.55
CA ASP A 119 -16.57 8.95 0.85
C ASP A 119 -17.01 10.11 1.78
N ASN A 120 -17.28 9.79 3.04
CA ASN A 120 -17.70 10.77 4.03
C ASN A 120 -16.55 11.66 4.52
N ASP A 121 -15.30 11.24 4.30
CA ASP A 121 -14.10 11.94 4.70
C ASP A 121 -13.45 12.66 3.52
N THR A 122 -13.23 13.96 3.69
CA THR A 122 -12.69 14.82 2.63
C THR A 122 -11.26 14.43 2.22
N LEU A 123 -10.44 13.84 3.11
CA LEU A 123 -9.09 13.38 2.76
C LEU A 123 -9.14 12.21 1.78
N VAL A 124 -10.08 11.28 2.00
CA VAL A 124 -10.29 10.14 1.10
C VAL A 124 -10.77 10.64 -0.26
N VAL A 125 -11.76 11.54 -0.28
CA VAL A 125 -12.29 12.15 -1.50
C VAL A 125 -11.18 12.84 -2.32
N HIS A 126 -10.37 13.70 -1.69
CA HIS A 126 -9.28 14.38 -2.38
C HIS A 126 -8.22 13.42 -2.96
N SER A 127 -7.96 12.33 -2.25
CA SER A 127 -6.97 11.33 -2.67
C SER A 127 -7.49 10.50 -3.82
N ALA A 128 -8.76 10.10 -3.77
CA ALA A 128 -9.44 9.45 -4.86
C ALA A 128 -9.39 10.29 -6.15
N PHE A 129 -9.71 11.60 -6.06
CA PHE A 129 -9.57 12.51 -7.20
C PHE A 129 -8.14 12.60 -7.73
N SER A 130 -7.15 12.76 -6.84
CA SER A 130 -5.74 12.86 -7.23
C SER A 130 -5.26 11.60 -7.93
N SER A 131 -5.64 10.43 -7.40
CA SER A 131 -5.31 9.12 -7.97
C SER A 131 -5.98 8.90 -9.33
N LEU A 132 -7.23 9.32 -9.52
CA LEU A 132 -7.91 9.28 -10.82
C LEU A 132 -7.19 10.15 -11.86
N LEU A 133 -6.78 11.36 -11.49
CA LEU A 133 -5.99 12.23 -12.38
C LEU A 133 -4.66 11.58 -12.76
N ASN A 134 -4.00 10.88 -11.82
CA ASN A 134 -2.77 10.17 -12.12
C ASN A 134 -3.01 9.01 -13.10
N LEU A 135 -4.08 8.23 -12.90
CA LEU A 135 -4.47 7.16 -13.82
C LEU A 135 -4.74 7.68 -15.24
N ASP A 136 -5.42 8.82 -15.36
CA ASP A 136 -5.69 9.45 -16.66
C ASP A 136 -4.38 9.91 -17.33
N HIS A 137 -3.49 10.53 -16.56
CA HIS A 137 -2.19 10.97 -17.04
C HIS A 137 -1.33 9.80 -17.57
N LEU A 138 -1.25 8.71 -16.82
CA LEU A 138 -0.53 7.50 -17.24
C LEU A 138 -1.12 6.90 -18.52
N GLN A 139 -2.45 6.81 -18.61
CA GLN A 139 -3.12 6.28 -19.79
C GLN A 139 -2.88 7.14 -21.05
N LEU A 140 -2.90 8.47 -20.91
CA LEU A 140 -2.59 9.40 -22.00
C LEU A 140 -1.14 9.23 -22.48
N ASN A 141 -0.19 9.11 -21.55
CA ASN A 141 1.22 8.91 -21.89
C ASN A 141 1.46 7.59 -22.65
N LEU A 142 0.76 6.52 -22.28
CA LEU A 142 0.82 5.24 -22.99
C LEU A 142 0.29 5.35 -24.41
N LYS A 143 -0.85 6.02 -24.62
CA LYS A 143 -1.44 6.25 -25.95
C LYS A 143 -0.51 7.06 -26.86
N ILE A 144 0.14 8.10 -26.33
CA ILE A 144 1.10 8.92 -27.08
C ILE A 144 2.31 8.09 -27.50
N LYS A 145 2.83 7.21 -26.62
CA LYS A 145 3.95 6.32 -26.94
C LYS A 145 3.59 5.28 -27.99
N SER A 146 2.39 4.68 -27.92
CA SER A 146 1.97 3.65 -28.89
C SER A 146 1.70 4.20 -30.29
N GLN A 147 1.44 5.50 -30.44
CA GLN A 147 1.23 6.16 -31.74
C GLN A 147 2.55 6.61 -32.41
N ARG A 148 3.67 6.57 -31.69
CA ARG A 148 5.00 6.99 -32.17
C ARG A 148 5.89 5.84 -32.61
N ASN A 149 5.46 4.59 -32.41
CA ASN A 149 6.13 3.36 -32.85
C ASN A 149 5.39 2.75 -34.04
#